data_AF-A0A5J4QGU5-F1
#
_entry.id   AF-A0A5J4QGU5-F1
#
_cell.length_a   1.000
_cell.length_b   1.000
_cell.length_c   1.000
_cell.angle_alpha   90.00
_cell.angle_beta   90.00
_cell.angle_gamma   90.00
#
_symmetry.space_group_name_H-M   'P 1'
#
loop_
_entity.id
_entity.type
_entity.pdbx_description
1 polymer ?
#
loop_
_entity_poly.entity_id
_entity_poly.type
_entity_poly.pdbx_seq_one_letter_code
_entity_poly.pdbx_strand_id
1 'polypeptide(L)'
;MNNENNIKLDRINRAIRHLKGIGIISIQQDIVNKMEVNKTSVSLALKGDSEYLTNKFLKKFNRTFGDIFNESWLLGETDIMLSGQFEKEIEPENERGSITIPMRAFNVIEKQANSLERRDNQIDELISMLKDDRNEAKKTIVPTPPDVDTEKITLLRES
;
A
#
# COMPACT_ATOMS: atom_id res chain seq x y z
N MET A 1 7.49 19.24 -29.98
CA MET A 1 6.32 19.30 -29.07
C MET A 1 6.83 19.73 -27.72
N ASN A 2 6.31 20.83 -27.16
CA ASN A 2 6.77 21.38 -25.89
C ASN A 2 6.24 20.51 -24.73
N ASN A 3 7.13 20.11 -23.81
CA ASN A 3 6.82 19.24 -22.68
C ASN A 3 5.61 19.74 -21.86
N GLU A 4 5.49 21.06 -21.70
CA GLU A 4 4.39 21.71 -20.99
C GLU A 4 3.01 21.47 -21.63
N ASN A 5 2.92 21.47 -22.96
CA ASN A 5 1.65 21.25 -23.65
C ASN A 5 1.18 19.80 -23.51
N ASN A 6 2.12 18.85 -23.42
CA ASN A 6 1.80 17.45 -23.19
C ASN A 6 1.20 17.23 -21.79
N ILE A 7 1.77 17.90 -20.77
CA ILE A 7 1.24 17.87 -19.39
C ILE A 7 -0.17 18.45 -19.36
N LYS A 8 -0.39 19.64 -19.93
CA LYS A 8 -1.72 20.28 -19.99
C LYS A 8 -2.74 19.41 -20.72
N LEU A 9 -2.31 18.74 -21.81
CA LEU A 9 -3.14 17.82 -22.58
C LEU A 9 -3.57 16.59 -21.76
N ASP A 10 -2.64 15.98 -21.03
CA ASP A 10 -2.96 14.86 -20.17
C ASP A 10 -3.95 15.26 -19.07
N ARG A 11 -3.72 16.44 -18.45
CA ARG A 11 -4.58 16.95 -17.38
C ARG A 11 -5.99 17.30 -17.85
N ILE A 12 -6.17 17.93 -19.01
CA ILE A 12 -7.52 18.20 -19.55
C ILE A 12 -8.25 16.89 -19.92
N ASN A 13 -7.55 15.90 -20.46
CA ASN A 13 -8.13 14.59 -20.77
C ASN A 13 -8.58 13.85 -19.50
N ARG A 14 -7.77 13.92 -18.42
CA ARG A 14 -8.16 13.41 -17.09
C ARG A 14 -9.37 14.14 -16.53
N ALA A 15 -9.41 15.47 -16.61
CA ALA A 15 -10.56 16.27 -16.16
C ALA A 15 -11.84 15.88 -16.92
N ILE A 16 -11.77 15.71 -18.24
CA ILE A 16 -12.91 15.28 -19.06
C ILE A 16 -13.35 13.87 -18.69
N ARG A 17 -12.42 12.94 -18.46
CA ARG A 17 -12.77 11.58 -18.00
C ARG A 17 -13.48 11.63 -16.64
N HIS A 18 -13.02 12.50 -15.73
CA HIS A 18 -13.68 12.70 -14.45
C HIS A 18 -15.10 13.26 -14.63
N LEU A 19 -15.28 14.30 -15.45
CA LEU A 19 -16.60 14.86 -15.78
C LEU A 19 -17.55 13.83 -16.41
N LYS A 20 -17.02 12.90 -17.21
CA LYS A 20 -17.77 11.76 -17.76
C LYS A 20 -18.18 10.77 -16.68
N GLY A 21 -17.29 10.45 -15.76
CA GLY A 21 -17.57 9.53 -14.64
C GLY A 21 -18.68 10.02 -13.73
N ILE A 22 -18.75 11.33 -13.46
CA ILE A 22 -19.81 11.96 -12.66
C ILE A 22 -21.08 12.28 -13.45
N GLY A 23 -21.11 12.03 -14.77
CA GLY A 23 -22.28 12.26 -15.62
C GLY A 23 -22.58 13.72 -15.98
N ILE A 24 -21.66 14.66 -15.73
CA ILE A 24 -21.84 16.08 -16.11
C ILE A 24 -21.72 16.27 -17.63
N ILE A 25 -20.88 15.47 -18.28
CA ILE A 25 -20.74 15.44 -19.74
C ILE A 25 -20.83 14.00 -20.22
N SER A 26 -21.51 13.77 -21.34
CA SER A 26 -21.57 12.47 -22.00
C SER A 26 -20.68 12.45 -23.25
N ILE A 27 -20.75 13.54 -24.03
CA ILE A 27 -20.06 13.65 -25.32
C ILE A 27 -19.26 14.95 -25.42
N GLN A 28 -18.32 14.99 -26.37
CA GLN A 28 -17.55 16.22 -26.64
C GLN A 28 -18.46 17.40 -27.03
N GLN A 29 -19.62 17.12 -27.62
CA GLN A 29 -20.61 18.16 -27.95
C GLN A 29 -21.13 18.88 -26.70
N ASP A 30 -21.21 18.21 -25.56
CA ASP A 30 -21.64 18.86 -24.31
C ASP A 30 -20.63 19.90 -23.85
N ILE A 31 -19.33 19.64 -24.04
CA ILE A 31 -18.27 20.61 -23.78
C ILE A 31 -18.40 21.80 -24.72
N VAL A 32 -18.60 21.54 -26.02
CA VAL A 32 -18.79 22.58 -27.06
C VAL A 32 -19.97 23.48 -26.72
N ASN A 33 -21.10 22.88 -26.37
CA ASN A 33 -22.33 23.59 -26.03
C ASN A 33 -22.15 24.43 -24.75
N LYS A 34 -21.51 23.88 -23.72
CA LYS A 34 -21.37 24.55 -22.42
C LYS A 34 -20.30 25.64 -22.42
N MET A 35 -19.23 25.45 -23.18
CA MET A 35 -18.13 26.42 -23.32
C MET A 35 -18.41 27.48 -24.39
N GLU A 36 -19.45 27.31 -25.22
CA GLU A 36 -19.76 28.18 -26.37
C GLU A 36 -18.53 28.38 -27.28
N VAL A 37 -17.84 27.29 -27.58
CA VAL A 37 -16.64 27.28 -28.44
C VAL A 37 -16.88 26.38 -29.64
N ASN A 38 -16.13 26.60 -30.72
CA ASN A 38 -16.26 25.76 -31.91
C ASN A 38 -15.81 24.32 -31.64
N LYS A 39 -16.53 23.36 -32.21
CA LYS A 39 -16.21 21.92 -32.12
C LYS A 39 -14.79 21.61 -32.62
N THR A 40 -14.35 22.28 -33.68
CA THR A 40 -12.99 22.17 -34.22
C THR A 40 -11.95 22.62 -33.20
N SER A 41 -12.19 23.75 -32.52
CA SER A 41 -11.29 24.26 -31.48
C SER A 41 -11.17 23.31 -30.30
N VAL A 42 -12.27 22.72 -29.83
CA VAL A 42 -12.23 21.71 -28.76
C VAL A 42 -11.47 20.47 -29.23
N SER A 43 -11.75 19.99 -30.45
CA SER A 43 -11.08 18.80 -30.99
C SER A 43 -9.57 18.99 -31.14
N LEU A 44 -9.13 20.18 -31.56
CA LEU A 44 -7.71 20.53 -31.68
C LEU A 44 -7.05 20.70 -30.31
N ALA A 45 -7.74 21.34 -29.35
CA ALA A 45 -7.26 21.44 -27.98
C ALA A 45 -7.07 20.06 -27.33
N LEU A 46 -8.01 19.13 -27.54
CA LEU A 46 -7.93 17.74 -27.05
C LEU A 46 -6.92 16.87 -27.80
N LYS A 47 -6.37 17.36 -28.91
CA LYS A 47 -5.23 16.74 -29.61
C LYS A 47 -3.89 17.33 -29.16
N GLY A 48 -3.90 18.37 -28.32
CA GLY A 48 -2.69 19.02 -27.82
C GLY A 48 -2.14 20.11 -28.72
N ASP A 49 -2.98 20.66 -29.60
CA ASP A 49 -2.59 21.78 -30.44
C ASP A 49 -2.35 23.04 -29.58
N SER A 50 -1.14 23.61 -29.66
CA SER A 50 -0.72 24.74 -28.84
C SER A 50 -1.49 26.04 -29.12
N GLU A 51 -2.08 26.18 -30.30
CA GLU A 51 -2.89 27.37 -30.63
C GLU A 51 -4.24 27.34 -29.94
N TYR A 52 -4.75 26.14 -29.62
CA TYR A 52 -6.08 25.95 -29.05
C TYR A 52 -6.03 25.60 -27.56
N LEU A 53 -5.03 24.83 -27.13
CA LEU A 53 -4.78 24.48 -25.73
C LEU A 53 -4.07 25.64 -25.00
N THR A 54 -4.75 26.78 -24.94
CA THR A 54 -4.24 27.97 -24.24
C THR A 54 -4.61 27.95 -22.76
N ASN A 55 -3.84 28.66 -21.94
CA ASN A 55 -4.18 28.85 -20.52
C ASN A 55 -5.59 29.48 -20.38
N LYS A 56 -5.98 30.37 -21.29
CA LYS A 56 -7.32 30.96 -21.32
C LYS A 56 -8.42 29.91 -21.54
N PHE A 57 -8.18 28.94 -22.42
CA PHE A 57 -9.11 27.83 -22.66
C PHE A 57 -9.30 26.99 -21.39
N LEU A 58 -8.21 26.65 -20.70
CA LEU A 58 -8.24 25.86 -19.47
C LEU A 58 -8.98 26.59 -18.34
N LYS A 59 -8.73 27.88 -18.16
CA LYS A 59 -9.45 28.72 -17.18
C LYS A 59 -10.95 28.81 -17.50
N LYS A 60 -11.30 29.04 -18.78
CA LYS A 60 -12.71 29.08 -19.21
C LYS A 60 -13.38 27.73 -18.94
N PHE A 61 -12.72 26.63 -19.28
CA PHE A 61 -13.19 25.28 -19.01
C PHE A 61 -13.51 25.09 -17.54
N ASN A 62 -12.58 25.38 -16.64
CA ASN A 62 -12.82 25.19 -15.22
C ASN A 62 -14.05 25.97 -14.72
N ARG A 63 -14.12 27.26 -15.07
CA ARG A 63 -15.23 28.13 -14.68
C ARG A 63 -16.58 27.66 -15.20
N THR A 64 -16.64 27.20 -16.45
CA THR A 64 -17.86 26.66 -17.06
C THR A 64 -18.38 25.40 -16.35
N PHE A 65 -17.47 24.60 -15.79
CA PHE A 65 -17.82 23.41 -15.03
C PHE A 65 -17.96 23.65 -13.52
N GLY A 66 -18.00 24.91 -13.06
CA GLY A 66 -18.22 25.26 -11.66
C GLY A 66 -16.96 25.22 -10.80
N ASP A 67 -15.80 25.44 -11.42
CA ASP A 67 -14.49 25.51 -10.78
C ASP A 67 -14.14 24.24 -9.96
N ILE A 68 -14.63 23.08 -10.39
CA ILE A 68 -14.42 21.76 -9.75
C ILE A 68 -12.93 21.38 -9.69
N PHE A 69 -12.13 21.81 -10.68
CA PHE A 69 -10.72 21.47 -10.75
C PHE A 69 -9.86 22.60 -10.20
N ASN A 70 -8.67 22.26 -9.74
CA ASN A 70 -7.68 23.26 -9.35
C ASN A 70 -7.09 23.91 -10.62
N GLU A 71 -7.14 25.23 -10.70
CA GLU A 71 -6.59 25.98 -11.85
C GLU A 71 -5.09 25.75 -12.01
N SER A 72 -4.34 25.77 -10.92
CA SER A 72 -2.89 25.51 -10.90
C SER A 72 -2.59 24.09 -11.39
N TRP A 73 -3.50 23.14 -11.14
CA TRP A 73 -3.37 21.79 -11.65
C TRP A 73 -3.64 21.76 -13.15
N LEU A 74 -4.68 22.41 -13.66
CA LEU A 74 -4.88 22.47 -15.10
C LEU A 74 -3.69 23.10 -15.84
N LEU A 75 -2.99 24.06 -15.22
CA LEU A 75 -1.86 24.77 -15.80
C LEU A 75 -0.53 24.02 -15.80
N GLY A 76 -0.39 22.92 -15.04
CA GLY A 76 0.88 22.20 -14.94
C GLY A 76 1.65 22.41 -13.63
N GLU A 77 1.13 23.24 -12.72
CA GLU A 77 1.91 23.80 -11.59
C GLU A 77 1.80 23.00 -10.29
N THR A 78 0.70 22.27 -10.08
CA THR A 78 0.50 21.38 -8.91
C THR A 78 -0.02 20.00 -9.34
N ASP A 79 0.02 19.01 -8.46
CA ASP A 79 -0.51 17.66 -8.67
C ASP A 79 -1.92 17.44 -8.07
N ILE A 80 -2.47 18.44 -7.37
CA ILE A 80 -3.80 18.37 -6.74
C ILE A 80 -4.91 18.66 -7.76
N MET A 81 -5.65 17.62 -8.18
CA MET A 81 -6.62 17.72 -9.28
C MET A 81 -7.89 18.54 -8.98
N LEU A 82 -8.51 18.34 -7.81
CA LEU A 82 -9.79 18.95 -7.47
C LEU A 82 -9.60 20.18 -6.57
N SER A 83 -10.39 21.23 -6.78
CA SER A 83 -10.48 22.34 -5.84
C SER A 83 -11.30 21.88 -4.63
N GLY A 84 -10.86 22.18 -3.41
CA GLY A 84 -11.59 21.80 -2.19
C GLY A 84 -11.22 20.44 -1.56
N GLN A 85 -10.12 19.79 -1.97
CA GLN A 85 -9.63 18.59 -1.26
C GLN A 85 -9.10 18.83 0.17
N PHE A 86 -9.21 20.07 0.70
CA PHE A 86 -8.80 20.40 2.07
C PHE A 86 -9.92 20.27 3.10
N GLU A 87 -11.14 19.84 2.72
CA GLU A 87 -12.26 19.61 3.65
C GLU A 87 -12.77 18.16 3.68
N LYS A 88 -11.93 17.19 3.30
CA LYS A 88 -12.11 15.83 3.83
C LYS A 88 -10.98 15.54 4.80
N GLU A 89 -11.32 15.59 6.08
CA GLU A 89 -10.63 14.79 7.10
C GLU A 89 -10.31 13.43 6.48
N ILE A 90 -9.05 13.03 6.56
CA ILE A 90 -8.55 11.80 5.98
C ILE A 90 -9.20 10.64 6.73
N GLU A 91 -10.33 10.14 6.24
CA GLU A 91 -10.67 8.74 6.42
C GLU A 91 -9.84 7.93 5.42
N PRO A 92 -9.02 6.97 5.86
CA PRO A 92 -8.16 6.21 4.97
C PRO A 92 -9.00 5.21 4.16
N GLU A 93 -9.31 5.59 2.92
CA GLU A 93 -9.96 4.74 1.91
C GLU A 93 -8.93 3.75 1.36
N ASN A 94 -8.62 2.72 2.15
CA ASN A 94 -7.87 1.56 1.72
C ASN A 94 -8.84 0.60 1.00
N GLU A 95 -8.65 0.36 -0.30
CA GLU A 95 -9.26 -0.77 -1.03
C GLU A 95 -8.66 -2.15 -0.64
N ARG A 96 -8.29 -2.29 0.64
CA ARG A 96 -8.30 -3.54 1.39
C ARG A 96 -8.88 -3.18 2.75
N GLY A 97 -10.12 -3.60 2.98
CA GLY A 97 -10.98 -3.17 4.08
C GLY A 97 -10.21 -2.81 5.35
N SER A 98 -10.28 -1.54 5.73
CA SER A 98 -9.72 -1.05 6.98
C SER A 98 -10.45 -1.75 8.13
N ILE A 99 -9.73 -2.62 8.83
CA ILE A 99 -10.20 -3.21 10.08
C ILE A 99 -10.00 -2.15 11.16
N THR A 100 -11.10 -1.53 11.61
CA THR A 100 -11.09 -0.66 12.77
C THR A 100 -10.77 -1.50 14.01
N ILE A 101 -9.54 -1.38 14.51
CA ILE A 101 -9.11 -2.08 15.73
C ILE A 101 -9.58 -1.25 16.94
N PRO A 102 -10.52 -1.75 17.75
CA PRO A 102 -11.00 -1.02 18.93
C PRO A 102 -9.87 -0.88 19.96
N MET A 103 -9.82 0.23 20.68
CA MET A 103 -8.78 0.56 21.69
C MET A 103 -8.47 -0.60 22.66
N ARG A 104 -9.48 -1.41 22.99
CA ARG A 104 -9.33 -2.62 23.83
C ARG A 104 -8.32 -3.64 23.27
N ALA A 105 -8.19 -3.76 21.94
CA ALA A 105 -7.25 -4.66 21.31
C ALA A 105 -5.80 -4.15 21.43
N PHE A 106 -5.57 -2.83 21.37
CA PHE A 106 -4.25 -2.25 21.68
C PHE A 106 -3.84 -2.51 23.13
N ASN A 107 -4.78 -2.38 24.08
CA ASN A 107 -4.51 -2.71 25.48
C ASN A 107 -4.14 -4.18 25.69
N VAL A 108 -4.67 -5.10 24.87
CA VAL A 108 -4.29 -6.52 24.93
C VAL A 108 -2.89 -6.73 24.37
N ILE A 109 -2.53 -6.06 23.28
CA ILE A 109 -1.18 -6.13 22.68
C ILE A 109 -0.13 -5.64 23.70
N GLU A 110 -0.38 -4.50 24.35
CA GLU A 110 0.50 -3.96 25.39
C GLU A 110 0.65 -4.93 26.58
N LYS A 111 -0.46 -5.51 27.06
CA LYS A 111 -0.42 -6.51 28.14
C LYS A 111 0.31 -7.79 27.75
N GLN A 112 0.20 -8.24 26.50
CA GLN A 112 0.93 -9.40 26.01
C GLN A 112 2.41 -9.13 25.78
N ALA A 113 2.78 -7.93 25.30
CA ALA A 113 4.18 -7.53 25.15
C ALA A 113 4.92 -7.57 26.49
N ASN A 114 4.32 -6.99 27.53
CA ASN A 114 4.85 -7.07 28.90
C ASN A 114 4.88 -8.52 29.45
N SER A 115 3.99 -9.40 28.98
CA SER A 115 3.94 -10.83 29.37
C SER A 115 4.93 -11.71 28.58
N LEU A 116 5.37 -11.26 27.39
CA LEU A 116 6.44 -11.89 26.62
C LEU A 116 7.81 -11.63 27.25
N GLU A 117 8.06 -10.41 27.72
CA GLU A 117 9.28 -10.06 28.46
C GLU A 117 9.47 -10.90 29.73
N ARG A 118 8.37 -11.19 30.46
CA ARG A 118 8.44 -12.06 31.65
C ARG A 118 8.73 -13.53 31.30
N ARG A 119 8.26 -14.01 30.15
CA ARG A 119 8.50 -15.39 29.71
C ARG A 119 9.93 -15.60 29.19
N ASP A 120 10.49 -14.63 28.48
CA ASP A 120 11.88 -14.72 28.01
C ASP A 120 12.86 -14.80 29.18
N ASN A 121 12.64 -14.01 30.24
CA ASN A 121 13.45 -14.09 31.46
C ASN A 121 13.36 -15.47 32.15
N GLN A 122 12.18 -16.11 32.16
CA GLN A 122 12.03 -17.47 32.72
C GLN A 122 12.70 -18.53 31.85
N ILE A 123 12.72 -18.35 30.53
CA ILE A 123 13.43 -19.25 29.62
C ILE A 123 14.94 -19.16 29.84
N ASP A 124 15.49 -17.95 30.02
CA ASP A 124 16.91 -17.76 30.31
C ASP A 124 17.34 -18.41 31.64
N GLU A 125 16.52 -18.30 32.69
CA GLU A 125 16.80 -18.99 33.96
C GLU A 125 16.75 -20.52 33.82
N LEU A 126 15.78 -21.07 33.10
CA LEU A 126 15.71 -22.52 32.84
C LEU A 126 16.90 -23.01 32.01
N ILE A 127 17.35 -22.22 31.03
CA ILE A 127 18.57 -22.51 30.27
C ILE A 127 19.80 -22.49 31.17
N SER A 128 19.86 -21.57 32.14
CA SER A 128 20.94 -21.53 33.14
C SER A 128 20.94 -22.79 34.00
N MET A 129 19.78 -23.16 34.57
CA MET A 129 19.64 -24.37 35.40
C MET A 129 20.00 -25.65 34.63
N LEU A 130 19.53 -25.78 33.38
CA LEU A 130 19.84 -26.93 32.53
C LEU A 130 21.33 -26.99 32.15
N LYS A 131 22.02 -25.85 32.04
CA LYS A 131 23.47 -25.82 31.81
C LYS A 131 24.23 -26.26 33.05
N ASP A 132 23.78 -25.88 34.24
CA ASP A 132 24.40 -26.25 35.51
C ASP A 132 24.26 -27.75 35.78
N ASP A 133 23.06 -28.32 35.64
CA ASP A 133 22.82 -29.77 35.78
C ASP A 133 23.65 -30.60 34.78
N ARG A 134 23.79 -30.12 33.53
CA ARG A 134 24.59 -30.80 32.50
C ARG A 134 26.09 -30.70 32.77
N ASN A 135 26.55 -29.66 33.46
CA ASN A 135 27.93 -29.51 33.87
C ASN A 135 28.24 -30.35 35.12
N GLU A 136 27.28 -30.51 36.04
CA GLU A 136 27.40 -31.41 37.18
C GLU A 136 27.39 -32.89 36.77
N ALA A 137 26.52 -33.30 35.84
CA ALA A 137 26.46 -34.69 35.34
C ALA A 137 27.72 -35.12 34.57
N LYS A 138 28.45 -34.18 33.95
CA LYS A 138 29.76 -34.46 33.33
C LYS A 138 30.90 -34.62 34.34
N LYS A 139 30.69 -34.25 35.61
CA LYS A 139 31.70 -34.38 36.67
C LYS A 139 31.64 -35.74 37.38
N THR A 140 30.57 -36.52 37.22
CA THR A 140 30.32 -37.73 38.03
C THR A 140 30.16 -39.06 37.28
N ILE A 141 30.16 -39.11 35.94
CA ILE A 141 29.96 -40.38 35.20
C ILE A 141 31.22 -40.75 34.40
N VAL A 142 32.16 -41.42 35.07
CA VAL A 142 33.02 -42.45 34.45
C VAL A 142 32.48 -43.79 34.94
N PRO A 143 31.78 -44.56 34.08
CA PRO A 143 32.21 -45.94 33.89
C PRO A 143 32.07 -46.45 32.43
N THR A 144 33.05 -47.24 32.04
CA THR A 144 33.24 -47.95 30.77
C THR A 144 32.13 -48.98 30.46
N PRO A 145 31.65 -49.11 29.20
CA PRO A 145 30.63 -50.08 28.79
C PRO A 145 31.18 -51.51 28.56
N PRO A 146 30.34 -52.56 28.65
CA PRO A 146 30.73 -53.93 28.31
C PRO A 146 30.62 -54.17 26.78
N ASP A 147 31.76 -54.50 26.19
CA ASP A 147 31.93 -55.14 24.86
C ASP A 147 31.53 -56.64 25.00
N VAL A 148 31.02 -57.43 24.05
CA VAL A 148 30.56 -57.29 22.66
C VAL A 148 30.20 -58.71 22.17
N ASP A 149 29.32 -58.76 21.18
CA ASP A 149 29.08 -59.79 20.16
C ASP A 149 28.42 -61.15 20.43
N THR A 150 27.34 -61.32 19.66
CA THR A 150 26.67 -62.56 19.33
C THR A 150 27.38 -63.18 18.11
N GLU A 151 27.39 -64.51 18.06
CA GLU A 151 27.64 -65.38 16.88
C GLU A 151 29.04 -66.00 16.67
N LYS A 152 29.16 -67.24 17.17
CA LYS A 152 29.80 -68.44 16.56
C LYS A 152 29.55 -69.58 17.56
N ILE A 153 28.98 -70.76 17.28
CA ILE A 153 29.09 -71.71 16.17
C ILE A 153 27.91 -72.71 16.28
N THR A 154 27.38 -73.10 15.13
CA THR A 154 26.48 -74.22 14.85
C THR A 154 27.09 -75.57 15.24
N LEU A 155 26.37 -76.48 15.91
CA LEU A 155 26.17 -77.90 15.50
C LEU A 155 25.43 -78.76 16.57
N LEU A 156 24.23 -79.20 16.19
CA LEU A 156 23.73 -80.59 16.19
C LEU A 156 23.91 -81.53 17.43
N ARG A 157 22.75 -81.87 18.00
CA ARG A 157 22.19 -83.22 18.27
C ARG A 157 22.95 -84.25 19.13
N GLU A 158 22.18 -84.70 20.14
CA GLU A 158 21.96 -86.07 20.64
C GLU A 158 23.14 -86.84 21.28
N SER A 159 22.80 -87.43 22.44
CA SER A 159 23.30 -88.66 23.08
C SER A 159 24.78 -89.05 23.00
#